data_AF-A0A7U3YJA9-F1
#
_entry.id   AF-A0A7U3YJA9-F1
#
_cell.length_a   1.000
_cell.length_b   1.000
_cell.length_c   1.000
_cell.angle_alpha   90.00
_cell.angle_beta   90.00
_cell.angle_gamma   90.00
#
_symmetry.space_group_name_H-M   'P 1'
#
loop_
_entity.id
_entity.type
_entity.pdbx_description
1 polymer ?
#
loop_
_entity_poly.entity_id
_entity_poly.type
_entity_poly.pdbx_seq_one_letter_code
_entity_poly.pdbx_strand_id
1 'polypeptide(L)'
;MNCPAYPRYKDSGVQWLGEVPEHWEIRPIKAIVSTPVTDGPHETPEIFDEGVPFVSAEAISNGKINFNKIRGYISAEDHRKYSRKYRPEFGDIQSSAIFTWLNLVQRPAVLRW
;
A
#
# COMPACT_ATOMS: atom_id res chain seq x y z
N MET A 1 -7.41 -9.09 25.46
CA MET A 1 -8.48 -9.54 24.54
C MET A 1 -8.33 -11.04 24.37
N ASN A 2 -9.40 -11.82 24.60
CA ASN A 2 -9.38 -13.27 24.41
C ASN A 2 -10.21 -13.58 23.16
N CYS A 3 -9.58 -14.03 22.09
CA CYS A 3 -10.27 -14.44 20.87
C CYS A 3 -10.62 -15.93 21.01
N PRO A 4 -11.90 -16.33 20.90
CA PRO A 4 -12.30 -17.74 21.04
C PRO A 4 -11.69 -18.57 19.91
N ALA A 5 -11.30 -19.80 20.24
CA ALA A 5 -10.81 -20.76 19.25
C ALA A 5 -11.95 -21.20 18.31
N TYR A 6 -11.61 -21.50 17.06
CA TYR A 6 -12.58 -22.03 16.10
C TYR A 6 -12.85 -23.53 16.37
N PRO A 7 -14.05 -24.05 16.06
CA PRO A 7 -14.36 -25.47 16.30
C PRO A 7 -13.52 -26.46 15.49
N ARG A 8 -13.08 -26.06 14.29
CA ARG A 8 -12.35 -26.91 13.34
C ARG A 8 -11.38 -26.09 12.49
N TYR A 9 -10.29 -26.75 12.11
CA TYR A 9 -9.20 -26.21 11.31
C TYR A 9 -8.89 -27.17 10.15
N LYS A 10 -8.24 -26.64 9.12
CA LYS A 10 -7.73 -27.37 7.96
C LYS A 10 -6.33 -26.88 7.59
N ASP A 11 -5.53 -27.73 6.96
CA ASP A 11 -4.24 -27.32 6.41
C ASP A 11 -4.44 -26.25 5.31
N SER A 12 -3.69 -25.15 5.39
CA SER A 12 -3.82 -24.05 4.43
C SER A 12 -3.20 -24.34 3.06
N GLY A 13 -2.35 -25.36 2.94
CA GLY A 13 -1.50 -25.61 1.78
C GLY A 13 -0.34 -24.62 1.64
N VAL A 14 -0.15 -23.71 2.60
CA VAL A 14 0.89 -22.67 2.57
C VAL A 14 1.87 -22.91 3.71
N GLN A 15 3.12 -23.25 3.36
CA GLN A 15 4.14 -23.73 4.29
C GLN A 15 4.35 -22.85 5.55
N TRP A 16 4.25 -21.54 5.41
CA TRP A 16 4.49 -20.60 6.52
C TRP A 16 3.22 -20.28 7.34
N LEU A 17 2.03 -20.62 6.85
CA LEU A 17 0.75 -20.22 7.45
C LEU A 17 0.19 -21.31 8.38
N GLY A 18 0.46 -22.60 8.10
CA GLY A 18 -0.01 -23.72 8.92
C GLY A 18 -1.51 -23.98 8.76
N GLU A 19 -2.20 -24.24 9.87
CA GLU A 19 -3.65 -24.53 9.87
C GLU A 19 -4.50 -23.25 9.94
N VAL A 20 -5.61 -23.25 9.20
CA VAL A 20 -6.59 -22.14 9.17
C VAL A 20 -7.99 -22.66 9.50
N PRO A 21 -8.94 -21.81 9.92
CA PRO A 21 -10.31 -22.25 10.20
C PRO A 21 -10.95 -22.94 8.99
N GLU A 22 -11.69 -24.02 9.23
CA GLU A 22 -12.20 -24.89 8.16
C GLU A 22 -13.07 -24.13 7.13
N HIS A 23 -13.85 -23.14 7.60
CA HIS A 23 -14.76 -22.33 6.79
C HIS A 23 -14.06 -21.22 5.96
N TRP A 24 -12.74 -21.02 6.09
CA TRP A 24 -12.03 -20.02 5.29
C TRP A 24 -11.87 -20.46 3.85
N GLU A 25 -12.07 -19.54 2.90
CA GLU A 25 -11.91 -19.80 1.47
C GLU A 25 -10.71 -19.04 0.91
N ILE A 26 -9.99 -19.68 -0.02
CA ILE A 26 -8.92 -19.01 -0.77
C ILE A 26 -9.57 -18.30 -1.95
N ARG A 27 -9.49 -16.96 -1.97
CA ARG A 27 -10.00 -16.15 -3.06
C ARG A 27 -8.96 -15.15 -3.53
N PRO A 28 -8.85 -14.90 -4.84
CA PRO A 28 -7.95 -13.87 -5.35
C PRO A 28 -8.48 -12.49 -4.96
N ILE A 29 -7.62 -11.60 -4.45
CA ILE A 29 -8.00 -10.26 -3.97
C ILE A 29 -8.81 -9.48 -5.01
N LYS A 30 -8.42 -9.57 -6.30
CA LYS A 30 -9.13 -8.93 -7.42
C LYS A 30 -10.61 -9.32 -7.56
N ALA A 31 -11.03 -10.43 -6.98
CA ALA A 31 -12.42 -10.90 -7.00
C ALA A 31 -13.22 -10.50 -5.75
N ILE A 32 -12.57 -9.85 -4.77
CA ILE A 32 -13.16 -9.42 -3.51
C ILE A 32 -13.33 -7.89 -3.50
N VAL A 33 -12.36 -7.16 -4.06
CA VAL A 33 -12.36 -5.70 -4.07
C VAL A 33 -13.34 -5.15 -5.10
N SER A 34 -14.08 -4.10 -4.73
CA SER A 34 -14.98 -3.36 -5.61
C SER A 34 -14.22 -2.47 -6.59
N THR A 35 -13.05 -1.96 -6.18
CA THR A 35 -12.17 -1.15 -7.01
C THR A 35 -11.00 -1.99 -7.51
N PRO A 36 -10.61 -1.87 -8.80
CA PRO A 36 -9.38 -2.49 -9.29
C PRO A 36 -8.18 -2.08 -8.44
N VAL A 37 -7.27 -3.01 -8.19
CA VAL A 37 -5.99 -2.70 -7.53
C VAL A 37 -5.19 -1.82 -8.48
N THR A 38 -5.08 -0.53 -8.17
CA THR A 38 -4.33 0.45 -8.96
C THR A 38 -3.08 0.88 -8.22
N ASP A 39 -2.02 1.13 -8.97
CA ASP A 39 -0.81 1.78 -8.48
C ASP A 39 -0.84 3.30 -8.71
N GLY A 40 -0.05 4.00 -7.90
CA GLY A 40 0.17 5.43 -8.02
C GLY A 40 0.80 5.81 -9.38
N PRO A 41 0.89 7.12 -9.67
CA PRO A 41 1.57 7.57 -10.88
C PRO A 41 3.03 7.10 -10.88
N HIS A 42 3.51 6.57 -12.01
CA HIS A 42 4.92 6.23 -12.23
C HIS A 42 5.78 7.45 -12.60
N GLU A 43 5.14 8.61 -12.79
CA GLU A 43 5.79 9.90 -13.01
C GLU A 43 5.85 10.65 -11.67
N THR A 44 6.98 11.30 -11.40
CA THR A 44 7.09 12.23 -10.27
C THR A 44 6.52 13.58 -10.72
N PRO A 45 5.40 14.05 -10.14
CA PRO A 45 4.86 15.35 -10.51
C PRO A 45 5.79 16.48 -10.08
N GLU A 46 5.67 17.63 -10.72
CA GLU A 46 6.24 18.87 -10.21
C GLU A 46 5.55 19.23 -8.88
N ILE A 47 6.37 19.58 -7.90
CA ILE A 47 5.91 19.89 -6.54
C ILE A 47 5.93 21.40 -6.37
N PHE A 48 4.79 21.94 -5.95
CA PHE A 48 4.55 23.35 -5.69
C PHE A 48 4.32 23.60 -4.20
N ASP A 49 4.47 24.85 -3.78
CA ASP A 49 4.22 25.29 -2.40
C ASP A 49 2.72 25.45 -2.09
N GLU A 50 1.86 25.53 -3.11
CA GLU A 50 0.40 25.67 -3.00
C GLU A 50 -0.32 24.81 -4.04
N GLY A 51 -1.53 24.34 -3.72
CA GLY A 51 -2.37 23.56 -4.65
C GLY A 51 -3.07 22.38 -3.98
N VAL A 52 -3.17 21.25 -4.70
CA VAL A 52 -3.79 20.03 -4.19
C VAL A 52 -2.74 19.19 -3.47
N PRO A 53 -2.95 18.76 -2.21
CA PRO A 53 -1.94 18.03 -1.45
C PRO A 53 -1.62 16.68 -2.11
N PHE A 54 -0.34 16.42 -2.34
CA PHE A 54 0.12 15.17 -2.94
C PHE A 54 0.59 14.18 -1.85
N VAL A 55 -0.21 13.15 -1.61
CA VAL A 55 0.06 12.12 -0.61
C VAL A 55 0.89 11.01 -1.24
N SER A 56 2.19 10.98 -0.93
CA SER A 56 3.07 9.87 -1.25
C SER A 56 3.09 8.82 -0.14
N ALA A 57 3.71 7.66 -0.38
CA ALA A 57 3.87 6.62 0.63
C ALA A 57 4.63 7.11 1.88
N GLU A 58 5.48 8.14 1.77
CA GLU A 58 6.23 8.71 2.90
C GLU A 58 5.34 9.50 3.87
N ALA A 59 4.22 10.03 3.39
CA ALA A 59 3.25 10.71 4.22
C ALA A 59 2.46 9.71 5.09
N ILE A 60 2.55 8.40 4.83
CA ILE A 60 1.88 7.37 5.62
C ILE A 60 2.77 7.00 6.81
N SER A 61 2.27 7.21 8.03
CA SER A 61 2.99 6.89 9.26
C SER A 61 2.03 6.41 10.34
N ASN A 62 2.36 5.31 11.00
CA ASN A 62 1.53 4.70 12.06
C ASN A 62 0.07 4.44 11.64
N GLY A 63 -0.14 3.98 10.40
CA GLY A 63 -1.47 3.68 9.85
C GLY A 63 -2.35 4.91 9.58
N LYS A 64 -1.77 6.11 9.60
CA LYS A 64 -2.47 7.37 9.28
C LYS A 64 -1.71 8.15 8.22
N ILE A 65 -2.43 8.95 7.46
CA ILE A 65 -1.84 9.96 6.58
C ILE A 65 -1.43 11.15 7.45
N ASN A 66 -0.16 11.52 7.39
CA ASN A 66 0.40 12.68 8.05
C ASN A 66 0.62 13.79 7.03
N PHE A 67 -0.31 14.75 7.01
CA PHE A 67 -0.24 15.89 6.09
C PHE A 67 0.95 16.82 6.32
N ASN A 68 1.60 16.77 7.49
CA ASN A 68 2.83 17.54 7.72
C ASN A 68 4.07 16.91 7.05
N LYS A 69 3.94 15.69 6.53
CA LYS A 69 5.01 14.95 5.83
C LYS A 69 4.79 14.89 4.32
N ILE A 70 3.77 15.56 3.78
CA ILE A 70 3.60 15.61 2.33
C ILE A 70 4.76 16.41 1.73
N ARG A 71 5.25 15.95 0.58
CA ARG A 71 6.37 16.60 -0.11
C ARG A 71 6.00 17.98 -0.66
N GLY A 72 4.71 18.22 -0.88
CA GLY A 72 4.13 19.49 -1.31
C GLY A 72 2.82 19.27 -2.05
N TYR A 73 2.53 20.20 -2.95
CA TYR A 73 1.26 20.27 -3.67
C TYR A 73 1.45 20.04 -5.17
N ILE A 74 0.41 19.57 -5.84
CA ILE A 74 0.36 19.42 -7.31
C ILE A 74 -0.64 20.39 -7.92
N SER A 75 -0.45 20.67 -9.21
CA SER A 75 -1.35 21.51 -9.99
C SER A 75 -2.76 20.88 -10.08
N ALA A 76 -3.78 21.72 -10.30
CA ALA A 76 -5.13 21.24 -10.54
C ALA A 76 -5.25 20.40 -11.84
N GLU A 77 -4.34 20.58 -12.78
CA GLU A 77 -4.26 19.78 -14.00
C GLU A 77 -3.74 18.37 -13.72
N ASP A 78 -2.65 18.27 -12.96
CA ASP A 78 -2.09 16.99 -12.54
C ASP A 78 -3.05 16.23 -11.64
N HIS A 79 -3.72 16.94 -10.71
CA HIS A 79 -4.77 16.33 -9.91
C HIS A 79 -5.88 15.74 -10.78
N ARG A 80 -6.34 16.47 -11.80
CA ARG A 80 -7.35 15.96 -12.76
C ARG A 80 -6.80 14.79 -13.57
N LYS A 81 -5.53 14.81 -13.98
CA LYS A 81 -4.87 13.71 -14.73
C LYS A 81 -4.82 12.44 -13.87
N TYR A 82 -4.35 12.53 -12.63
CA TYR A 82 -4.19 11.37 -11.75
C TYR A 82 -5.52 10.84 -11.21
N SER A 83 -6.47 11.73 -10.92
CA SER A 83 -7.80 11.33 -10.44
C SER A 83 -8.62 10.57 -11.47
N ARG A 84 -8.26 10.61 -12.76
CA ARG A 84 -8.90 9.78 -13.80
C ARG A 84 -8.65 8.29 -13.59
N LYS A 85 -7.47 7.93 -13.09
CA LYS A 85 -7.10 6.52 -12.89
C LYS A 85 -7.74 5.99 -11.61
N TYR A 86 -7.66 6.78 -10.54
CA TYR A 86 -8.24 6.43 -9.26
C TYR A 86 -8.38 7.67 -8.39
N ARG A 87 -9.51 7.79 -7.69
CA ARG A 87 -9.79 8.87 -6.73
C ARG A 87 -10.01 8.21 -5.37
N PRO A 88 -9.04 8.28 -4.44
CA PRO A 88 -9.20 7.66 -3.12
C PRO A 88 -10.39 8.26 -2.37
N GLU A 89 -11.21 7.40 -1.80
CA GLU A 89 -12.33 7.74 -0.93
C GLU A 89 -12.06 7.33 0.52
N PHE A 90 -12.80 7.94 1.46
CA PHE A 90 -12.69 7.55 2.86
C PHE A 90 -13.15 6.10 3.03
N GLY A 91 -12.29 5.27 3.61
CA GLY A 91 -12.53 3.83 3.77
C GLY A 91 -11.73 2.97 2.79
N ASP A 92 -11.09 3.57 1.79
CA ASP A 92 -10.19 2.85 0.90
C ASP A 92 -8.90 2.40 1.61
N ILE A 93 -8.40 1.23 1.21
CA ILE A 93 -7.17 0.66 1.75
C ILE A 93 -6.01 1.05 0.83
N GLN A 94 -5.12 1.89 1.33
CA GLN A 94 -3.85 2.19 0.69
C GLN A 94 -2.76 1.27 1.22
N SER A 95 -2.15 0.48 0.33
CA SER A 95 -0.97 -0.33 0.65
C SER A 95 0.24 0.23 -0.09
N SER A 96 1.31 0.54 0.64
CA SER A 96 2.58 0.93 0.04
C SER A 96 3.37 -0.32 -0.33
N ALA A 97 3.41 -0.65 -1.62
CA ALA A 97 4.30 -1.69 -2.16
C ALA A 97 5.71 -1.16 -2.46
N ILE A 98 6.10 0.01 -1.92
CA ILE A 98 7.47 0.53 -2.01
C ILE A 98 8.36 -0.31 -1.10
N PHE A 99 8.66 -1.52 -1.57
CA PHE A 99 9.64 -2.42 -0.99
C PHE A 99 11.02 -1.94 -1.44
N THR A 100 11.77 -1.33 -0.53
CA THR A 100 13.09 -1.83 -0.11
C THR A 100 14.02 -2.41 -1.19
N TRP A 101 14.10 -1.81 -2.38
CA TRP A 101 15.13 -2.13 -3.39
C TRP A 101 16.10 -0.97 -3.65
N LEU A 102 15.72 0.27 -3.34
CA LEU A 102 16.61 1.43 -3.54
C LEU A 102 17.82 1.43 -2.58
N ASN A 103 17.70 0.79 -1.40
CA ASN A 103 18.80 0.69 -0.44
C ASN A 103 19.75 -0.50 -0.68
N LEU A 104 19.46 -1.38 -1.64
CA LEU A 104 20.36 -2.50 -2.01
C LEU A 104 21.31 -2.15 -3.16
N VAL A 105 21.05 -1.08 -3.91
CA VAL A 105 21.92 -0.62 -5.02
C VAL A 105 22.96 0.42 -4.56
N GLN A 106 22.89 0.91 -3.31
CA GLN A 106 23.85 1.86 -2.74
C GLN A 106 24.82 1.30 -1.69
N ARG A 107 24.92 -0.02 -1.51
CA ARG A 107 26.02 -0.60 -0.71
C ARG A 107 27.15 -1.06 -1.64
N PRO A 108 28.25 -0.29 -1.78
CA PRO A 108 29.46 -0.81 -2.40
C PRO A 108 29.93 -2.02 -1.57
N ALA A 109 30.39 -3.02 -2.31
CA ALA A 109 30.88 -4.29 -1.82
C ALA A 109 31.85 -4.14 -0.64
N VAL A 110 31.47 -4.64 0.54
CA VAL A 110 32.40 -5.18 1.54
C VAL A 110 31.69 -6.26 2.34
N LEU A 111 31.84 -7.52 1.94
CA LEU A 111 31.68 -8.67 2.83
C LEU A 111 32.56 -9.82 2.36
N ARG A 112 33.12 -10.52 3.36
CA ARG A 112 33.93 -11.76 3.37
C ARG A 112 35.43 -11.48 3.46
N TRP A 113 36.17 -11.83 4.52
CA TRP A 113 35.92 -12.62 5.74
C TRP A 113 36.69 -12.00 6.90
#